data_AF-A0A4Q2RJB7-F1
#
_entry.id   AF-A0A4Q2RJB7-F1
#
_cell.length_a   1.000
_cell.length_b   1.000
_cell.length_c   1.000
_cell.angle_alpha   90.00
_cell.angle_beta   90.00
_cell.angle_gamma   90.00
#
_symmetry.space_group_name_H-M   'P 1'
#
loop_
_entity.id
_entity.type
_entity.pdbx_description
1 polymer ?
#
loop_
_entity_poly.entity_id
_entity_poly.type
_entity_poly.pdbx_seq_one_letter_code
_entity_poly.pdbx_strand_id
1 'polypeptide(L)'
;MKLAPRLAAASLLLALAVVPASAQTPPAAGAPTAPSAAPATPAAPVPSLPQPDVPPEKLAIARQVVLGSGMGRSFEPMVPQLEEQIPAVVTRTRPELTKDLAGVLAQLQPEFQKKTGEMIDIAARIYARRMSDDDLKATAAFFDSPAGKKYVAAQPLMLDELVLAMQAWTQETSTYMMKRVQQEMEKKGDKF
;
A
#
# COMPACT_ATOMS: atom_id res chain seq x y z
N MET A 1 -8.00 36.92 38.67
CA MET A 1 -6.77 36.72 37.84
C MET A 1 -6.50 35.22 37.80
N LYS A 2 -6.29 34.49 36.70
CA LYS A 2 -6.29 34.70 35.24
C LYS A 2 -6.43 33.29 34.59
N LEU A 3 -7.01 33.25 33.38
CA LEU A 3 -7.17 32.15 32.37
C LEU A 3 -5.88 31.32 32.13
N ALA A 4 -5.81 30.10 31.55
CA ALA A 4 -6.70 29.12 30.89
C ALA A 4 -5.91 27.78 30.71
N PRO A 5 -6.52 26.70 30.18
CA PRO A 5 -5.90 26.06 29.01
C PRO A 5 -6.89 25.78 27.87
N ARG A 6 -6.39 25.96 26.64
CA ARG A 6 -7.06 25.61 25.38
C ARG A 6 -6.83 24.12 25.07
N LEU A 7 -7.90 23.37 24.83
CA LEU A 7 -7.84 22.15 24.02
C LEU A 7 -9.04 22.18 23.06
N ALA A 8 -8.72 22.23 21.77
CA ALA A 8 -9.66 22.21 20.67
C ALA A 8 -10.30 20.83 20.57
N ALA A 9 -11.62 20.76 20.67
CA ALA A 9 -12.40 19.58 20.36
C ALA A 9 -12.49 19.44 18.83
N ALA A 10 -11.93 18.37 18.28
CA ALA A 10 -12.15 17.96 16.90
C ALA A 10 -13.48 17.20 16.84
N SER A 11 -14.50 17.82 16.26
CA SER A 11 -15.81 17.23 16.02
C SER A 11 -15.75 16.20 14.89
N LEU A 12 -16.02 14.94 15.20
CA LEU A 12 -16.23 13.87 14.24
C LEU A 12 -17.73 13.83 13.88
N LEU A 13 -18.10 14.33 12.70
CA LEU A 13 -19.46 14.21 12.17
C LEU A 13 -19.62 12.87 11.44
N LEU A 14 -20.37 11.96 12.07
CA LEU A 14 -20.87 10.72 11.51
C LEU A 14 -22.16 11.02 10.73
N ALA A 15 -22.14 10.99 9.40
CA ALA A 15 -23.33 11.14 8.59
C ALA A 15 -23.95 9.77 8.27
N LEU A 16 -25.08 9.44 8.92
CA LEU A 16 -25.98 8.37 8.49
C LEU A 16 -26.74 8.84 7.24
N ALA A 17 -26.58 8.14 6.12
CA ALA A 17 -27.46 8.29 4.97
C ALA A 17 -28.68 7.37 5.13
N VAL A 18 -29.86 7.97 5.28
CA VAL A 18 -31.18 7.31 5.13
C VAL A 18 -31.38 6.94 3.66
N VAL A 19 -31.69 5.68 3.38
CA VAL A 19 -32.14 5.23 2.06
C VAL A 19 -33.66 5.14 2.09
N PRO A 20 -34.42 5.91 1.28
CA PRO A 20 -35.84 5.65 1.11
C PRO A 20 -36.05 4.47 0.16
N ALA A 21 -36.87 3.52 0.59
CA ALA A 21 -37.44 2.48 -0.24
C ALA A 21 -38.42 3.09 -1.26
N SER A 22 -38.35 2.68 -2.52
CA SER A 22 -39.41 2.88 -3.50
C SER A 22 -39.39 1.75 -4.53
N ALA A 23 -40.60 1.35 -4.90
CA ALA A 23 -40.98 0.12 -5.57
C ALA A 23 -40.45 -0.06 -7.01
N GLN A 24 -40.39 -1.32 -7.43
CA GLN A 24 -40.09 -1.78 -8.78
C GLN A 24 -41.28 -1.55 -9.74
N THR A 25 -41.00 -1.13 -10.97
CA THR A 25 -41.87 -1.26 -12.16
C THR A 25 -41.06 -1.83 -13.33
N PRO A 26 -41.56 -2.83 -14.10
CA PRO A 26 -40.93 -3.35 -15.32
C PRO A 26 -41.58 -2.75 -16.60
N PRO A 27 -41.16 -3.15 -17.82
CA PRO A 27 -40.07 -2.59 -18.61
C PRO A 27 -40.59 -1.80 -19.84
N ALA A 28 -39.88 -0.76 -20.26
CA ALA A 28 -40.13 -0.11 -21.55
C ALA A 28 -38.80 0.16 -22.28
N ALA A 29 -38.80 -0.20 -23.55
CA ALA A 29 -37.68 -0.09 -24.48
C ALA A 29 -37.15 1.35 -24.60
N GLY A 30 -35.81 1.45 -24.67
CA GLY A 30 -35.07 2.69 -24.88
C GLY A 30 -33.81 2.69 -24.03
N ALA A 31 -32.74 2.05 -24.51
CA ALA A 31 -31.45 2.08 -23.83
C ALA A 31 -30.88 3.51 -23.86
N PRO A 32 -30.61 4.16 -22.71
CA PRO A 32 -29.72 5.30 -22.68
C PRO A 32 -28.28 4.76 -22.61
N THR A 33 -27.49 5.20 -23.57
CA THR A 33 -26.03 5.10 -23.62
C THR A 33 -25.38 5.30 -22.25
N ALA A 34 -24.50 4.37 -21.86
CA ALA A 34 -23.65 4.50 -20.68
C ALA A 34 -22.89 5.83 -20.70
N PRO A 35 -22.74 6.53 -19.56
CA PRO A 35 -21.99 7.77 -19.50
C PRO A 35 -20.52 7.51 -19.87
N SER A 36 -20.07 8.24 -20.88
CA SER A 36 -18.67 8.34 -21.31
C SER A 36 -17.76 8.55 -20.10
N ALA A 37 -16.71 7.72 -19.99
CA ALA A 37 -15.65 7.89 -19.00
C ALA A 37 -15.07 9.30 -19.14
N ALA A 38 -15.25 10.13 -18.11
CA ALA A 38 -14.66 11.45 -18.04
C ALA A 38 -13.12 11.34 -18.10
N PRO A 39 -12.44 12.26 -18.81
CA PRO A 39 -10.98 12.25 -18.91
C PRO A 39 -10.35 12.38 -17.52
N ALA A 40 -9.35 11.55 -17.24
CA ALA A 40 -8.55 11.62 -16.02
C ALA A 40 -7.89 13.00 -15.91
N THR A 41 -8.36 13.82 -14.97
CA THR A 41 -7.75 15.10 -14.65
C THR A 41 -6.31 14.85 -14.17
N PRO A 42 -5.30 15.58 -14.68
CA PRO A 42 -3.93 15.48 -14.20
C PRO A 42 -3.88 15.67 -12.69
N ALA A 43 -3.24 14.74 -11.98
CA ALA A 43 -3.02 14.86 -10.54
C ALA A 43 -2.29 16.18 -10.25
N ALA A 44 -2.91 17.05 -9.46
CA ALA A 44 -2.29 18.30 -9.04
C ALA A 44 -1.00 17.99 -8.25
N PRO A 45 0.06 18.79 -8.41
CA PRO A 45 1.30 18.58 -7.69
C PRO A 45 1.04 18.68 -6.18
N VAL A 46 1.34 17.60 -5.46
CA VAL A 46 1.32 17.60 -4.00
C VAL A 46 2.38 18.58 -3.49
N PRO A 47 2.02 19.58 -2.65
CA PRO A 47 2.99 20.53 -2.13
C PRO A 47 4.06 19.82 -1.29
N SER A 48 5.32 19.96 -1.69
CA SER A 48 6.46 19.55 -0.88
C SER A 48 6.63 20.54 0.28
N LEU A 49 6.24 20.14 1.49
CA LEU A 49 6.56 20.91 2.70
C LEU A 49 8.09 20.94 2.90
N PRO A 50 8.69 22.08 3.30
CA PRO A 50 10.10 22.14 3.64
C PRO A 50 10.37 21.16 4.78
N GLN A 51 11.24 20.18 4.51
CA GLN A 51 11.54 19.12 5.48
C GLN A 51 12.84 19.46 6.19
N PRO A 52 12.91 19.31 7.53
CA PRO A 52 14.15 19.50 8.27
C PRO A 52 15.27 18.67 7.66
N ASP A 53 16.44 19.30 7.51
CA ASP A 53 17.62 18.60 7.00
C ASP A 53 17.99 17.46 7.95
N VAL A 54 18.18 16.27 7.40
CA VAL A 54 18.49 15.06 8.19
C VAL A 54 20.01 14.89 8.14
N PRO A 55 20.71 14.84 9.29
CA PRO A 55 22.16 14.66 9.31
C PRO A 55 22.59 13.42 8.49
N PRO A 56 23.67 13.49 7.69
CA PRO A 56 24.10 12.39 6.84
C PRO A 56 24.33 11.07 7.59
N GLU A 57 24.87 11.13 8.80
CA GLU A 57 25.09 9.96 9.66
C GLU A 57 23.77 9.29 10.06
N LYS A 58 22.77 10.08 10.44
CA LYS A 58 21.45 9.56 10.78
C LYS A 58 20.76 8.93 9.57
N LEU A 59 20.92 9.54 8.39
CA LEU A 59 20.39 9.00 7.15
C LEU A 59 21.05 7.66 6.79
N ALA A 60 22.35 7.51 7.00
CA ALA A 60 23.06 6.25 6.77
C ALA A 60 22.53 5.12 7.68
N ILE A 61 22.31 5.40 8.97
CA ILE A 61 21.74 4.41 9.91
C ILE A 61 20.30 4.08 9.52
N ALA A 62 19.49 5.07 9.12
CA ALA A 62 18.14 4.80 8.65
C ALA A 62 18.12 3.93 7.40
N ARG A 63 19.08 4.13 6.50
CA ARG A 63 19.25 3.29 5.31
C ARG A 63 19.58 1.84 5.69
N GLN A 64 20.40 1.63 6.72
CA GLN A 64 20.63 0.29 7.28
C GLN A 64 19.34 -0.34 7.82
N VAL A 65 18.48 0.42 8.49
CA VAL A 65 17.17 -0.08 8.97
C VAL A 65 16.26 -0.47 7.79
N VAL A 66 16.17 0.37 6.75
CA VAL A 66 15.36 0.09 5.56
C VAL A 66 15.79 -1.21 4.87
N LEU A 67 17.11 -1.39 4.70
CA LEU A 67 17.64 -2.59 4.06
C LEU A 67 17.55 -3.81 4.98
N GLY A 68 17.93 -3.66 6.24
CA GLY A 68 17.97 -4.73 7.24
C GLY A 68 16.58 -5.27 7.60
N SER A 69 15.55 -4.43 7.58
CA SER A 69 14.15 -4.85 7.80
C SER A 69 13.57 -5.68 6.65
N GLY A 70 14.25 -5.74 5.50
CA GLY A 70 13.76 -6.40 4.30
C GLY A 70 12.82 -5.56 3.44
N MET A 71 12.50 -4.32 3.85
CA MET A 71 11.64 -3.42 3.07
C MET A 71 12.21 -3.08 1.69
N GLY A 72 13.55 -3.04 1.57
CA GLY A 72 14.22 -2.84 0.28
C GLY A 72 13.79 -3.85 -0.79
N ARG A 73 13.48 -5.10 -0.41
CA ARG A 73 13.02 -6.14 -1.34
C ARG A 73 11.67 -5.83 -1.99
N SER A 74 10.81 -5.09 -1.28
CA SER A 74 9.53 -4.65 -1.82
C SER A 74 9.69 -3.58 -2.92
N PHE A 75 10.84 -2.91 -2.99
CA PHE A 75 11.12 -1.89 -4.01
C PHE A 75 11.79 -2.48 -5.26
N GLU A 76 12.48 -3.61 -5.15
CA GLU A 76 13.17 -4.28 -6.26
C GLU A 76 12.30 -4.50 -7.51
N PRO A 77 11.03 -4.98 -7.42
CA PRO A 77 10.22 -5.21 -8.61
C PRO A 77 9.62 -3.93 -9.22
N MET A 78 9.65 -2.79 -8.52
CA MET A 78 8.97 -1.58 -8.96
C MET A 78 9.56 -1.02 -10.27
N VAL A 79 10.89 -0.97 -10.36
CA VAL A 79 11.58 -0.43 -11.54
C VAL A 79 11.37 -1.32 -12.76
N PRO A 80 11.63 -2.65 -12.71
CA PRO A 80 11.31 -3.56 -13.82
C PRO A 80 9.85 -3.47 -14.27
N GLN A 81 8.90 -3.38 -13.34
CA GLN A 81 7.48 -3.25 -13.68
C GLN A 81 7.17 -1.94 -14.42
N LEU A 82 7.87 -0.84 -14.12
CA LEU A 82 7.74 0.41 -14.87
C LEU A 82 8.41 0.30 -16.24
N GLU A 83 9.58 -0.33 -16.33
CA GLU A 83 10.28 -0.58 -17.60
C GLU A 83 9.42 -1.40 -18.57
N GLU A 84 8.79 -2.46 -18.09
CA GLU A 84 7.90 -3.33 -18.88
C GLU A 84 6.69 -2.60 -19.46
N GLN A 85 6.25 -1.50 -18.84
CA GLN A 85 5.12 -0.70 -19.33
C GLN A 85 5.52 0.24 -20.48
N ILE A 86 6.80 0.62 -20.58
CA ILE A 86 7.28 1.58 -21.58
C ILE A 86 7.01 1.11 -23.02
N PRO A 87 7.34 -0.14 -23.42
CA PRO A 87 7.06 -0.64 -24.77
C PRO A 87 5.58 -0.58 -25.17
N ALA A 88 4.68 -0.88 -24.24
CA ALA A 88 3.25 -0.84 -24.49
C ALA A 88 2.75 0.59 -24.78
N VAL A 89 3.25 1.57 -24.03
CA VAL A 89 2.92 2.99 -24.23
C VAL A 89 3.51 3.53 -25.52
N VAL A 90 4.78 3.25 -25.79
CA VAL A 90 5.49 3.75 -26.97
C VAL A 90 4.92 3.13 -28.25
N THR A 91 4.71 1.82 -28.30
CA THR A 91 4.18 1.16 -29.51
C THR A 91 2.75 1.62 -29.83
N ARG A 92 1.95 1.94 -28.82
CA ARG A 92 0.59 2.47 -29.01
C ARG A 92 0.58 3.91 -29.55
N THR A 93 1.51 4.75 -29.13
CA THR A 93 1.51 6.19 -29.45
C THR A 93 2.44 6.56 -30.61
N ARG A 94 3.50 5.78 -30.80
CA ARG A 94 4.61 5.98 -31.75
C ARG A 94 5.17 4.64 -32.23
N PRO A 95 4.41 3.86 -33.02
CA PRO A 95 4.85 2.56 -33.51
C PRO A 95 6.14 2.61 -34.35
N GLU A 96 6.46 3.76 -34.94
CA GLU A 96 7.71 3.99 -35.67
C GLU A 96 8.96 3.89 -34.79
N LEU A 97 8.84 4.10 -33.47
CA LEU A 97 9.96 4.05 -32.52
C LEU A 97 10.24 2.65 -31.97
N THR A 98 9.36 1.67 -32.20
CA THR A 98 9.46 0.33 -31.62
C THR A 98 10.77 -0.38 -32.01
N LYS A 99 11.32 -0.09 -33.19
CA LYS A 99 12.56 -0.71 -33.69
C LYS A 99 13.78 -0.41 -32.81
N ASP A 100 13.91 0.84 -32.36
CA ASP A 100 15.09 1.28 -31.61
C ASP A 100 14.88 1.19 -30.09
N LEU A 101 13.62 1.10 -29.65
CA LEU A 101 13.22 1.14 -28.25
C LEU A 101 13.92 0.10 -27.37
N ALA A 102 14.03 -1.15 -27.85
CA ALA A 102 14.67 -2.21 -27.07
C ALA A 102 16.16 -1.91 -26.79
N GLY A 103 16.86 -1.34 -27.77
CA GLY A 103 18.27 -0.93 -27.62
C GLY A 103 18.42 0.22 -26.62
N VAL A 104 17.53 1.21 -26.67
CA VAL A 104 17.53 2.35 -25.74
C VAL A 104 17.22 1.91 -24.32
N LEU A 105 16.22 1.04 -24.12
CA LEU A 105 15.90 0.51 -22.79
C LEU A 105 17.07 -0.27 -22.19
N ALA A 106 17.76 -1.09 -23.00
CA ALA A 106 18.96 -1.80 -22.55
C ALA A 106 20.10 -0.83 -22.15
N GLN A 107 20.27 0.28 -22.87
CA GLN A 107 21.26 1.30 -22.55
C GLN A 107 20.93 2.06 -21.26
N LEU A 108 19.64 2.31 -20.99
CA LEU A 108 19.17 3.02 -19.80
C LEU A 108 19.03 2.12 -18.56
N GLN A 109 19.10 0.80 -18.72
CA GLN A 109 18.96 -0.14 -17.61
C GLN A 109 19.84 0.21 -16.39
N PRO A 110 21.15 0.55 -16.52
CA PRO A 110 21.96 0.92 -15.36
C PRO A 110 21.50 2.21 -14.66
N GLU A 111 20.87 3.13 -15.39
CA GLU A 111 20.29 4.34 -14.82
C GLU A 111 18.99 4.04 -14.08
N PHE A 112 18.10 3.24 -14.69
CA PHE A 112 16.85 2.84 -14.07
C PHE A 112 17.07 2.03 -12.79
N GLN A 113 18.07 1.15 -12.75
CA GLN A 113 18.43 0.42 -11.53
C GLN A 113 18.81 1.33 -10.35
N LYS A 114 19.30 2.55 -10.61
CA LYS A 114 19.56 3.54 -9.54
C LYS A 114 18.28 4.06 -8.89
N LYS A 115 17.12 4.00 -9.57
CA LYS A 115 15.83 4.44 -9.02
C LYS A 115 15.40 3.62 -7.81
N THR A 116 15.76 2.34 -7.74
CA THR A 116 15.56 1.54 -6.53
C THR A 116 16.35 2.12 -5.34
N GLY A 117 17.59 2.55 -5.58
CA GLY A 117 18.41 3.26 -4.59
C GLY A 117 17.78 4.58 -4.14
N GLU A 118 17.24 5.37 -5.06
CA GLU A 118 16.52 6.61 -4.73
C GLU A 118 15.30 6.32 -3.83
N MET A 119 14.55 5.25 -4.10
CA MET A 119 13.41 4.86 -3.26
C MET A 119 13.85 4.44 -1.84
N ILE A 120 14.97 3.73 -1.73
CA ILE A 120 15.60 3.39 -0.44
C ILE A 120 15.98 4.67 0.32
N ASP A 121 16.56 5.66 -0.34
CA ASP A 121 16.98 6.91 0.30
C ASP A 121 15.77 7.77 0.73
N ILE A 122 14.69 7.77 -0.06
CA ILE A 122 13.40 8.37 0.33
C ILE A 122 12.87 7.71 1.60
N ALA A 123 12.85 6.38 1.65
CA ALA A 123 12.41 5.64 2.83
C ALA A 123 13.31 5.89 4.04
N ALA A 124 14.63 5.91 3.87
CA ALA A 124 15.59 6.20 4.92
C ALA A 124 15.33 7.59 5.53
N ARG A 125 15.08 8.60 4.70
CA ARG A 125 14.74 9.95 5.17
C ARG A 125 13.43 9.97 5.97
N ILE A 126 12.44 9.16 5.60
CA ILE A 126 11.19 9.01 6.37
C ILE A 126 11.49 8.43 7.75
N TYR A 127 12.26 7.33 7.84
CA TYR A 127 12.63 6.70 9.11
C TYR A 127 13.44 7.65 10.01
N ALA A 128 14.45 8.32 9.44
CA ALA A 128 15.29 9.27 10.17
C ALA A 128 14.51 10.45 10.78
N ARG A 129 13.41 10.88 10.17
CA ARG A 129 12.54 11.93 10.74
C ARG A 129 11.57 11.41 11.80
N ARG A 130 11.27 10.11 11.79
CA ARG A 130 10.24 9.51 12.65
C ARG A 130 10.81 8.85 13.90
N MET A 131 12.09 8.49 13.88
CA MET A 131 12.75 7.80 14.98
C MET A 131 13.79 8.70 15.65
N SER A 132 13.97 8.51 16.95
CA SER A 132 15.11 9.06 17.66
C SER A 132 16.41 8.42 17.16
N ASP A 133 17.55 9.07 17.41
CA ASP A 133 18.86 8.55 16.98
C ASP A 133 19.17 7.21 17.67
N ASP A 134 18.79 7.08 18.95
CA ASP A 134 19.03 5.87 19.74
C ASP A 134 18.14 4.70 19.29
N ASP A 135 16.85 4.94 19.04
CA ASP A 135 15.94 3.91 18.54
C ASP A 135 16.36 3.42 17.15
N LEU A 136 16.81 4.34 16.29
CA LEU A 136 17.27 4.03 14.94
C LEU A 136 18.53 3.15 14.98
N LYS A 137 19.50 3.47 15.86
CA LYS A 137 20.71 2.66 16.08
C LYS A 137 20.37 1.28 16.64
N ALA A 138 19.51 1.21 17.66
CA ALA A 138 19.09 -0.06 18.26
C ALA A 138 18.37 -0.95 17.23
N THR A 139 17.53 -0.36 16.39
CA THR A 139 16.82 -1.07 15.32
C THR A 139 17.79 -1.58 14.25
N ALA A 140 18.75 -0.75 13.83
CA ALA A 140 19.79 -1.17 12.89
C ALA A 140 20.61 -2.35 13.47
N ALA A 141 21.02 -2.26 14.74
CA ALA A 141 21.75 -3.32 15.42
C ALA A 141 20.94 -4.62 15.52
N PHE A 142 19.63 -4.54 15.79
CA PHE A 142 18.77 -5.71 15.79
C PHE A 142 18.74 -6.40 14.42
N PHE A 143 18.47 -5.65 13.33
CA PHE A 143 18.40 -6.23 11.99
C PHE A 143 19.75 -6.73 11.47
N ASP A 144 20.87 -6.19 11.96
CA ASP A 144 22.20 -6.71 11.63
C ASP A 144 22.57 -7.99 12.43
N SER A 145 21.92 -8.22 13.57
CA SER A 145 22.16 -9.40 14.40
C SER A 145 21.79 -10.72 13.67
N PRO A 146 22.38 -11.87 14.06
CA PRO A 146 22.02 -13.17 13.50
C PRO A 146 20.52 -13.50 13.65
N ALA A 147 19.91 -13.08 14.77
CA ALA A 147 18.48 -13.29 15.01
C ALA A 147 17.62 -12.41 14.10
N GLY A 148 17.96 -11.13 13.94
CA GLY A 148 17.24 -10.20 13.06
C GLY A 148 17.29 -10.65 11.59
N LYS A 149 18.47 -11.06 11.11
CA LYS A 149 18.63 -11.61 9.75
C LYS A 149 17.78 -12.87 9.53
N LYS A 150 17.79 -13.81 10.49
CA LYS A 150 16.95 -15.02 10.43
C LYS A 150 15.46 -14.68 10.45
N TYR A 151 15.04 -13.73 11.29
CA TYR A 151 13.66 -13.27 11.36
C TYR A 151 13.19 -12.72 10.00
N VAL A 152 13.94 -11.78 9.42
CA VAL A 152 13.60 -11.14 8.13
C VAL A 152 13.61 -12.14 6.96
N ALA A 153 14.53 -13.10 6.97
CA ALA A 153 14.59 -14.16 5.98
C ALA A 153 13.41 -15.13 6.07
N ALA A 154 12.91 -15.41 7.28
CA ALA A 154 11.79 -16.31 7.50
C ALA A 154 10.42 -15.68 7.18
N GLN A 155 10.32 -14.34 7.19
CA GLN A 155 9.04 -13.63 7.02
C GLN A 155 8.21 -14.05 5.80
N PRO A 156 8.76 -14.15 4.57
CA PRO A 156 7.94 -14.54 3.41
C PRO A 156 7.28 -15.90 3.59
N LEU A 157 8.05 -16.90 4.00
CA LEU A 157 7.53 -18.26 4.23
C LEU A 157 6.48 -18.28 5.35
N MET A 158 6.74 -17.59 6.47
CA MET A 158 5.77 -17.51 7.57
C MET A 158 4.47 -16.80 7.16
N LEU A 159 4.55 -15.78 6.30
CA LEU A 159 3.37 -15.10 5.78
C LEU A 159 2.58 -16.00 4.82
N ASP A 160 3.24 -16.77 3.97
CA ASP A 160 2.60 -17.74 3.08
C ASP A 160 1.85 -18.82 3.89
N GLU A 161 2.50 -19.36 4.93
CA GLU A 161 1.89 -20.32 5.87
C GLU A 161 0.70 -19.70 6.61
N LEU A 162 0.82 -18.46 7.06
CA LEU A 162 -0.25 -17.74 7.75
C LEU A 162 -1.46 -17.52 6.85
N VAL A 163 -1.26 -17.20 5.57
CA VAL A 163 -2.35 -17.03 4.60
C VAL A 163 -3.14 -18.33 4.44
N LEU A 164 -2.46 -19.48 4.32
CA LEU A 164 -3.11 -20.78 4.23
C LEU A 164 -3.90 -21.12 5.51
N ALA A 165 -3.29 -20.87 6.68
CA ALA A 165 -3.96 -21.08 7.96
C ALA A 165 -5.21 -20.19 8.11
N MET A 166 -5.14 -18.94 7.67
CA MET A 166 -6.26 -18.00 7.69
C MET A 166 -7.41 -18.43 6.78
N GLN A 167 -7.12 -19.02 5.61
CA GLN A 167 -8.15 -19.57 4.73
C GLN A 167 -8.89 -20.73 5.41
N ALA A 168 -8.16 -21.67 6.00
CA ALA A 168 -8.75 -22.80 6.73
C ALA A 168 -9.62 -22.33 7.91
N TRP A 169 -9.08 -21.43 8.73
CA TRP A 169 -9.79 -20.84 9.86
C TRP A 169 -11.08 -20.12 9.42
N THR A 170 -11.05 -19.41 8.29
CA THR A 170 -12.23 -18.70 7.75
C THR A 170 -13.35 -19.68 7.38
N GLN A 171 -13.02 -20.81 6.75
CA GLN A 171 -14.01 -21.83 6.37
C GLN A 171 -14.66 -22.49 7.60
N GLU A 172 -13.84 -22.85 8.59
CA GLU A 172 -14.32 -23.41 9.85
C GLU A 172 -15.22 -22.42 10.59
N THR A 173 -14.79 -21.17 10.69
CA THR A 173 -15.53 -20.12 11.38
C THR A 173 -16.86 -19.83 10.69
N SER A 174 -16.90 -19.78 9.36
CA SER A 174 -18.15 -19.61 8.59
C SER A 174 -19.15 -20.73 8.89
N THR A 175 -18.68 -21.98 8.88
CA THR A 175 -19.50 -23.15 9.20
C THR A 175 -20.05 -23.06 10.62
N TYR A 176 -19.19 -22.72 11.59
CA TYR A 176 -19.59 -22.53 12.98
C TYR A 176 -20.64 -21.43 13.13
N MET A 177 -20.44 -20.27 12.48
CA MET A 177 -21.37 -19.15 12.52
C MET A 177 -22.74 -19.53 11.95
N MET A 178 -22.79 -20.17 10.78
CA MET A 178 -24.05 -20.62 10.18
C MET A 178 -24.81 -21.60 11.09
N LYS A 179 -24.09 -22.55 11.69
CA LYS A 179 -24.68 -23.50 12.65
C LYS A 179 -25.25 -22.78 13.88
N ARG A 180 -24.55 -21.80 14.42
CA ARG A 180 -25.05 -21.03 15.58
C ARG A 180 -26.27 -20.19 15.20
N VAL A 181 -26.29 -19.57 14.03
CA VAL A 181 -27.45 -18.82 13.54
C VAL A 181 -28.67 -19.72 13.40
N GLN A 182 -28.51 -20.90 12.77
CA GLN A 182 -29.58 -21.92 12.66
C GLN A 182 -30.15 -22.26 14.03
N GLN A 183 -29.29 -22.63 14.98
CA GLN A 183 -29.71 -23.00 16.34
C GLN A 183 -30.48 -21.88 17.05
N GLU A 184 -30.08 -20.61 16.88
CA GLU A 184 -30.79 -19.50 17.50
C GLU A 184 -32.12 -19.17 16.81
N MET A 185 -32.25 -19.45 15.51
CA MET A 185 -33.50 -19.26 14.76
C MET A 185 -34.50 -20.36 15.05
N GLU A 186 -34.05 -21.62 15.15
CA GLU A 186 -34.89 -22.76 15.58
C GLU A 186 -35.51 -22.51 16.96
N LYS A 187 -34.73 -21.97 17.91
CA LYS A 187 -35.23 -21.58 19.24
C LYS A 187 -36.33 -20.52 19.20
N LYS A 188 -36.34 -19.68 18.16
CA LYS A 188 -37.34 -18.62 17.98
C LYS A 188 -38.59 -19.12 17.26
N GLY A 189 -38.62 -20.38 16.83
CA GLY A 189 -39.76 -20.99 16.14
C GLY A 189 -39.73 -20.82 14.63
N ASP A 190 -38.68 -20.19 14.08
CA ASP A 190 -38.46 -20.08 12.65
C ASP A 190 -37.70 -21.32 12.17
N LYS A 191 -38.24 -22.04 11.17
CA LYS A 191 -37.50 -23.11 10.50
C LYS A 191 -36.43 -22.48 9.61
N PHE A 192 -35.17 -22.73 9.94
CA PHE A 192 -34.01 -22.33 9.14
C PHE A 192 -33.70 -23.37 8.07
#